data_AF-A0A353G0H5-F1
#
_entry.id   AF-A0A353G0H5-F1
#
_cell.length_a   1.000
_cell.length_b   1.000
_cell.length_c   1.000
_cell.angle_alpha   90.00
_cell.angle_beta   90.00
_cell.angle_gamma   90.00
#
_symmetry.space_group_name_H-M   'P 1'
#
loop_
_entity.id
_entity.type
_entity.pdbx_description
1 polymer ?
#
loop_
_entity_poly.entity_id
_entity_poly.type
_entity_poly.pdbx_seq_one_letter_code
_entity_poly.pdbx_strand_id
1 'polypeptide(L)' 'MELNIVELSRLQFAMTALYHFLFVPLTLGLSVIVAIMETVFVMTGRPIWRQMTKFWGTLFGINFVLGVATGLTMEFQFG' A
#
# COMPACT_ATOMS: atom_id res chain seq x y z
N MET A 1 5.22 -4.33 36.03
CA MET A 1 5.89 -5.24 35.09
C MET A 1 6.67 -4.35 34.15
N GLU A 2 8.00 -4.33 34.26
CA GLU A 2 8.83 -3.55 33.33
C GLU A 2 8.92 -4.30 32.01
N LEU A 3 8.75 -3.58 30.90
CA LEU A 3 8.92 -4.16 29.57
C LEU A 3 10.40 -4.45 29.35
N ASN A 4 10.73 -5.73 29.15
CA ASN A 4 12.09 -6.12 28.85
C ASN A 4 12.43 -5.92 27.36
N ILE A 5 13.70 -6.08 27.00
CA ILE A 5 14.19 -5.89 25.63
C ILE A 5 13.42 -6.75 24.61
N VAL A 6 13.07 -7.99 24.95
CA VAL A 6 12.38 -8.93 24.05
C VAL A 6 10.95 -8.45 23.78
N GLU A 7 10.27 -7.97 24.82
CA GLU A 7 8.91 -7.43 24.69
C GLU A 7 8.89 -6.14 23.87
N LEU A 8 9.88 -5.26 24.08
CA LEU A 8 10.03 -4.03 23.29
C LEU A 8 10.33 -4.33 21.82
N SER A 9 11.22 -5.28 21.51
CA SER A 9 11.52 -5.69 20.13
C SER A 9 10.28 -6.28 19.43
N ARG A 10 9.49 -7.11 20.13
CA ARG A 10 8.23 -7.65 19.60
C ARG A 10 7.21 -6.55 19.33
N LEU A 11 7.07 -5.60 20.26
CA LEU A 11 6.16 -4.48 20.11
C LEU A 11 6.58 -3.60 18.93
N GLN A 12 7.87 -3.29 18.79
CA GLN A 12 8.40 -2.51 17.68
C GLN A 12 8.06 -3.17 16.33
N PHE A 13 8.38 -4.46 16.18
CA PHE A 13 8.11 -5.19 14.94
C PHE A 13 6.59 -5.30 14.68
N ALA A 14 5.79 -5.59 15.70
CA ALA A 14 4.33 -5.67 15.58
C ALA A 14 3.72 -4.35 15.08
N MET A 15 4.19 -3.22 15.60
CA MET A 15 3.74 -1.89 15.15
C MET A 15 4.15 -1.63 13.71
N THR A 16 5.40 -1.91 13.33
CA THR A 16 5.87 -1.74 11.95
C THR A 16 5.11 -2.63 10.97
N ALA A 17 4.87 -3.89 11.32
CA ALA A 17 4.08 -4.82 10.53
C ALA A 17 2.63 -4.38 10.36
N LEU A 18 1.99 -3.94 11.45
CA LEU A 18 0.62 -3.42 11.41
C LEU A 18 0.52 -2.21 10.48
N TYR A 19 1.38 -1.20 10.67
CA TYR A 19 1.35 -0.01 9.84
C TYR A 19 1.62 -0.31 8.37
N HIS A 20 2.59 -1.17 8.07
CA HIS A 20 2.87 -1.57 6.69
C HIS A 20 1.65 -2.25 6.05
N PHE A 21 1.02 -3.18 6.78
CA PHE A 21 -0.10 -3.95 6.26
C PHE A 21 -1.40 -3.15 6.11
N LEU A 22 -1.48 -1.91 6.61
CA LEU A 22 -2.57 -1.00 6.24
C LEU A 22 -2.51 -0.60 4.76
N PHE A 23 -1.31 -0.43 4.21
CA PHE A 23 -1.10 0.04 2.85
C PHE A 23 -1.03 -1.10 1.82
N VAL A 24 -0.54 -2.28 2.22
CA VAL A 24 -0.38 -3.45 1.33
C VAL A 24 -1.66 -3.88 0.61
N PRO A 25 -2.79 -4.19 1.29
CA PRO A 25 -4.00 -4.69 0.63
C PRO A 25 -4.64 -3.61 -0.27
N LEU A 26 -4.52 -2.34 0.11
CA LEU A 26 -4.96 -1.22 -0.72
C LEU A 26 -4.14 -1.12 -2.02
N THR A 27 -2.82 -1.26 -1.94
CA THR A 27 -1.96 -1.30 -3.14
C THR A 27 -2.31 -2.47 -4.05
N LEU A 28 -2.42 -3.68 -3.50
CA LEU A 28 -2.75 -4.87 -4.28
C LEU A 28 -4.14 -4.77 -4.92
N GLY A 29 -5.16 -4.34 -4.16
CA GLY A 29 -6.51 -4.18 -4.69
C GLY A 29 -6.63 -3.05 -5.72
N LEU A 30 -6.13 -1.86 -5.41
CA LEU A 30 -6.23 -0.70 -6.31
C LEU A 30 -5.42 -0.90 -7.58
N SER A 31 -4.26 -1.58 -7.54
CA SER A 31 -3.49 -1.84 -8.77
C SER A 31 -4.29 -2.62 -9.81
N VAL A 32 -5.02 -3.66 -9.39
CA VAL A 32 -5.90 -4.45 -10.27
C VAL A 32 -7.09 -3.61 -10.74
N ILE A 33 -7.72 -2.85 -9.84
CA ILE A 33 -8.88 -2.01 -10.18
C ILE A 33 -8.49 -0.93 -11.20
N VAL A 34 -7.38 -0.22 -11.00
CA VAL A 34 -6.88 0.82 -11.91
C VAL A 34 -6.49 0.21 -13.25
N ALA A 35 -5.86 -0.97 -13.26
CA ALA A 35 -5.55 -1.68 -14.49
C ALA A 35 -6.83 -2.03 -15.28
N ILE A 36 -7.86 -2.56 -14.61
CA ILE A 36 -9.16 -2.86 -15.23
C ILE A 36 -9.79 -1.59 -15.80
N MET A 37 -9.85 -0.50 -15.05
CA MET A 37 -10.42 0.78 -15.52
C MET A 37 -9.72 1.27 -16.80
N GLU A 38 -8.39 1.20 -16.83
CA GLU A 38 -7.60 1.60 -18.00
C GLU A 38 -7.82 0.65 -19.19
N THR A 39 -7.89 -0.66 -18.97
CA THR A 39 -8.22 -1.63 -20.02
C THR A 39 -9.60 -1.35 -20.60
N VAL A 40 -10.61 -1.09 -19.76
CA VAL A 40 -11.97 -0.77 -20.23
C VAL A 40 -11.99 0.56 -20.99
N PHE A 41 -11.19 1.56 -20.57
CA PHE A 41 -11.02 2.78 -21.35
C PHE A 41 -10.48 2.49 -22.76
N VAL A 42 -9.39 1.72 -22.87
CA VAL A 42 -8.78 1.37 -24.16
C VAL A 42 -9.74 0.60 -25.06
N MET A 43 -10.56 -0.31 -24.49
CA MET A 43 -11.52 -1.10 -25.26
C MET A 43 -12.76 -0.30 -25.70
N THR A 44 -13.22 0.65 -24.89
CA THR A 44 -14.53 1.33 -25.12
C THR A 44 -14.40 2.77 -25.61
N GLY A 45 -13.24 3.40 -25.44
CA GLY A 45 -13.02 4.82 -25.74
C GLY A 45 -13.80 5.80 -24.84
N ARG A 46 -14.57 5.31 -23.85
CA ARG A 46 -15.43 6.18 -23.02
C ARG A 46 -14.59 7.01 -22.04
N PRO A 47 -14.63 8.36 -22.11
CA PRO A 47 -13.72 9.22 -21.33
C PRO A 47 -13.81 9.06 -19.80
N ILE A 48 -14.99 8.64 -19.29
CA ILE A 48 -15.21 8.42 -17.86
C ILE A 48 -14.21 7.41 -17.26
N TRP A 49 -13.90 6.34 -17.97
CA TRP A 49 -12.97 5.33 -17.48
C TRP A 49 -11.56 5.89 -17.32
N ARG A 50 -11.09 6.71 -18.27
CA ARG A 50 -9.80 7.40 -18.17
C ARG A 50 -9.76 8.39 -17.01
N GLN A 51 -10.86 9.09 -16.74
CA GLN A 51 -10.96 9.99 -15.58
C GLN A 51 -10.89 9.20 -14.26
N MET A 52 -11.58 8.07 -14.18
CA MET A 52 -11.55 7.18 -13.02
C MET A 52 -10.14 6.59 -12.81
N THR A 53 -9.48 6.09 -13.85
CA THR A 53 -8.09 5.60 -13.77
C THR A 53 -7.17 6.65 -13.18
N LYS A 54 -7.26 7.90 -13.63
CA LYS A 54 -6.42 9.00 -13.12
C LYS A 54 -6.70 9.30 -11.66
N PHE A 55 -7.98 9.44 -11.28
CA PHE A 55 -8.38 9.74 -9.90
C PHE A 55 -7.91 8.64 -8.92
N TRP A 56 -8.25 7.38 -9.21
CA TRP A 56 -7.87 6.27 -8.36
C TRP A 56 -6.37 5.97 -8.43
N GLY A 57 -5.73 6.22 -9.58
CA GLY A 57 -4.29 6.13 -9.77
C GLY A 57 -3.51 7.11 -8.90
N THR A 58 -4.02 8.32 -8.68
CA THR A 58 -3.42 9.28 -7.73
C THR A 58 -3.48 8.75 -6.30
N LEU A 59 -4.64 8.23 -5.86
CA LEU A 59 -4.79 7.66 -4.52
C LEU A 59 -3.91 6.42 -4.33
N PHE A 60 -3.84 5.55 -5.36
CA PHE A 60 -2.92 4.43 -5.42
C PHE A 60 -1.46 4.88 -5.25
N GLY A 61 -1.03 5.93 -5.96
CA GLY A 61 0.33 6.45 -5.86
C GLY A 61 0.68 6.93 -4.45
N ILE A 62 -0.22 7.66 -3.79
CA ILE A 62 -0.03 8.10 -2.40
C ILE A 62 0.10 6.90 -1.46
N ASN A 63 -0.81 5.94 -1.56
CA ASN A 63 -0.79 4.72 -0.75
C ASN A 63 0.47 3.88 -0.99
N PHE A 64 0.92 3.78 -2.25
CA PHE A 64 2.09 3.03 -2.64
C PHE A 64 3.38 3.60 -2.01
N VAL A 65 3.56 4.92 -2.04
CA VAL A 65 4.74 5.57 -1.43
C VAL A 65 4.83 5.30 0.07
N LEU A 66 3.71 5.38 0.80
CA LEU A 66 3.67 5.03 2.23
C LEU A 66 3.93 3.54 2.48
N GLY A 67 3.40 2.67 1.62
CA GLY A 67 3.68 1.24 1.64
C GLY A 67 5.18 0.92 1.46
N VAL A 68 5.84 1.57 0.50
CA VAL A 68 7.29 1.40 0.27
C VAL A 68 8.10 1.87 1.47
N ALA A 69 7.82 3.06 2.00
CA ALA A 69 8.56 3.61 3.15
C ALA A 69 8.46 2.71 4.39
N THR A 70 7.26 2.21 4.68
CA THR A 70 7.04 1.27 5.81
C THR A 70 7.63 -0.11 5.54
N GLY A 71 7.66 -0.57 4.28
CA GLY A 71 8.28 -1.83 3.88
C GLY A 71 9.79 -1.83 4.03
N LEU A 72 10.46 -0.74 3.62
CA LEU A 72 11.90 -0.55 3.84
C LEU A 72 12.24 -0.58 5.33
N THR A 73 11.44 0.07 6.16
CA THR A 73 11.63 0.05 7.62
C THR A 73 11.54 -1.38 8.16
N MET A 74 10.58 -2.18 7.67
CA MET A 74 10.44 -3.59 8.05
C MET A 74 11.63 -4.44 7.58
N GLU A 75 12.10 -4.24 6.35
CA GLU A 75 13.25 -4.97 5.79
C GLU A 75 14.49 -4.79 6.68
N PHE A 76 14.78 -3.55 7.10
CA PHE A 76 15.91 -3.25 7.99
C PHE A 76 15.69 -3.65 9.46
N GLN A 77 14.48 -4.06 9.87
CA GLN A 77 14.25 -4.60 11.22
C GLN A 77 14.64 -6.07 11.37
N PHE A 78 14.91 -6.77 10.26
CA PHE A 78 15.38 -8.15 10.30
C PHE A 78 16.90 -8.28 10.50
N GLY A 79 17.67 -7.24 10.12
CA GLY A 79 19.13 -7.19 10.26
C GLY A 79 19.57 -6.70 11.63
#